data_AF-A0A5E7YUW3-F1
#
_entry.id   AF-A0A5E7YUW3-F1
#
_cell.length_a   1.000
_cell.length_b   1.000
_cell.length_c   1.000
_cell.angle_alpha   90.00
_cell.angle_beta   90.00
_cell.angle_gamma   90.00
#
_symmetry.space_group_name_H-M   'P 1'
#
loop_
_entity.id
_entity.type
_entity.pdbx_description
1 polymer ?
#
loop_
_entity_poly.entity_id
_entity_poly.type
_entity_poly.pdbx_seq_one_letter_code
_entity_poly.pdbx_strand_id
1 'polypeptide(L)'
;MRVGALKLKLQLICGDSYAMGPGKADVLDAIDREGSISAAGRALGMSYRRIWLLVDEMNRCFAERLVETRAGGSRDRGAHLTDCGREVLAAFRDLEAQSAAITESAAYRELTRRVRETPLID
;
A
#
# COMPACT_ATOMS: atom_id res chain seq x y z
N MET A 1 -6.24 -0.52 -6.16
CA MET A 1 -7.65 -0.15 -5.91
C MET A 1 -8.57 -0.56 -7.07
N ARG A 2 -9.88 -0.69 -6.82
CA ARG A 2 -10.90 -0.79 -7.87
C ARG A 2 -11.63 0.56 -7.97
N VAL A 3 -11.75 1.10 -9.17
CA VAL A 3 -12.48 2.35 -9.42
C VAL A 3 -13.46 2.07 -10.56
N GLY A 4 -14.75 1.95 -10.21
CA GLY A 4 -15.78 1.46 -11.12
C GLY A 4 -15.44 0.08 -11.70
N ALA A 5 -15.37 -0.01 -13.03
CA ALA A 5 -15.02 -1.24 -13.75
C ALA A 5 -13.50 -1.48 -13.88
N LEU A 6 -12.66 -0.51 -13.49
CA LEU A 6 -11.21 -0.61 -13.61
C LEU A 6 -10.57 -1.14 -12.32
N LYS A 7 -9.53 -1.96 -12.48
CA LYS A 7 -8.56 -2.28 -11.43
C LYS A 7 -7.28 -1.50 -11.70
N LEU A 8 -7.02 -0.48 -10.89
CA LEU A 8 -5.83 0.36 -10.99
C LEU A 8 -4.79 -0.09 -9.97
N LYS A 9 -3.54 -0.22 -10.40
CA LYS A 9 -2.40 -0.59 -9.57
C LYS A 9 -1.27 0.41 -9.77
N LEU A 10 -1.21 1.41 -8.90
CA LEU A 10 -0.10 2.36 -8.86
C LEU A 10 1.09 1.74 -8.14
N GLN A 11 2.29 1.81 -8.71
CA GLN A 11 3.51 1.31 -8.05
C GLN A 11 4.66 2.29 -8.30
N LEU A 12 5.38 2.63 -7.24
CA LEU A 12 6.64 3.38 -7.33
C LEU A 12 7.80 2.39 -7.44
N ILE A 13 8.76 2.69 -8.30
CA ILE A 13 9.90 1.83 -8.64
C ILE A 13 11.19 2.48 -8.13
N CYS A 14 12.08 1.67 -7.55
CA CYS A 14 13.43 2.05 -7.16
C CYS A 14 14.40 0.98 -7.69
N GLY A 15 15.06 1.28 -8.82
CA GLY A 15 15.83 0.28 -9.58
C GLY A 15 14.93 -0.90 -10.00
N ASP A 16 15.31 -2.11 -9.62
CA ASP A 16 14.53 -3.33 -9.91
C ASP A 16 13.51 -3.69 -8.81
N SER A 17 13.34 -2.83 -7.79
CA SER A 17 12.44 -3.05 -6.66
C SER A 17 11.18 -2.18 -6.74
N TYR A 18 10.09 -2.69 -6.17
CA TYR A 18 8.85 -1.91 -6.04
C TYR A 18 8.86 -1.17 -4.71
N ALA A 19 9.37 0.07 -4.71
CA ALA A 19 9.46 0.91 -3.51
C ALA A 19 8.13 1.05 -2.77
N MET A 20 7.03 1.30 -3.51
CA MET A 20 5.71 1.50 -2.93
C MET A 20 4.61 0.97 -3.86
N GLY A 21 3.47 0.63 -3.28
CA GLY A 21 2.27 0.17 -3.98
C GLY A 21 1.15 -0.10 -2.97
N PRO A 22 -0.07 -0.48 -3.39
CA PRO A 22 -1.23 -0.53 -2.50
C PRO A 22 -1.01 -1.46 -1.32
N GLY A 23 -0.46 -2.66 -1.57
CA GLY A 23 -0.18 -3.61 -0.50
C GLY A 23 0.92 -3.17 0.47
N LYS A 24 1.85 -2.28 0.06
CA LYS A 24 2.85 -1.70 0.94
C LYS A 24 2.27 -0.53 1.75
N ALA A 25 1.41 0.27 1.13
CA ALA A 25 0.61 1.28 1.83
C ALA A 25 -0.28 0.66 2.91
N ASP A 26 -0.96 -0.44 2.60
CA ASP A 26 -1.78 -1.18 3.57
C ASP A 26 -0.95 -1.68 4.77
N VAL A 27 0.31 -2.07 4.52
CA VAL A 27 1.25 -2.46 5.59
C VAL A 27 1.61 -1.27 6.48
N LEU A 28 1.91 -0.10 5.90
CA LEU A 28 2.22 1.09 6.68
C LEU A 28 1.01 1.52 7.53
N ASP A 29 -0.19 1.58 6.94
CA ASP A 29 -1.44 1.87 7.65
C ASP A 29 -1.68 0.90 8.82
N ALA A 30 -1.49 -0.40 8.59
CA ALA A 30 -1.67 -1.41 9.62
C ALA A 30 -0.60 -1.29 10.73
N ILE A 31 0.64 -0.92 10.41
CA ILE A 31 1.67 -0.70 11.43
C ILE A 31 1.35 0.54 12.26
N ASP A 32 0.92 1.64 11.64
CA ASP A 32 0.55 2.87 12.34
C ASP A 32 -0.63 2.63 13.30
N ARG A 33 -1.64 1.87 12.86
CA ARG A 33 -2.81 1.53 13.67
C ARG A 33 -2.52 0.53 14.79
N GLU A 34 -1.79 -0.54 14.49
CA GLU A 34 -1.62 -1.67 15.40
C GLU A 34 -0.35 -1.60 16.27
N GLY A 35 0.59 -0.72 15.93
CA GLY A 35 1.85 -0.52 16.66
C GLY A 35 2.82 -1.70 16.62
N SER A 36 2.61 -2.71 15.77
CA SER A 36 3.43 -3.92 15.73
C SER A 36 3.34 -4.64 14.39
N ILE A 37 4.49 -5.09 13.86
CA ILE A 37 4.56 -5.92 12.64
C ILE A 37 3.70 -7.19 12.77
N SER A 38 3.72 -7.81 13.95
CA SER A 38 2.94 -9.05 14.18
C SER A 38 1.44 -8.81 14.18
N ALA A 39 0.98 -7.68 14.75
CA ALA A 39 -0.42 -7.31 14.80
C ALA A 39 -0.91 -6.86 13.41
N ALA A 40 -0.11 -6.06 12.70
CA ALA A 40 -0.35 -5.71 11.30
C ALA A 40 -0.47 -6.95 10.41
N GLY A 41 0.40 -7.94 10.58
CA GLY A 41 0.31 -9.23 9.87
C GLY A 41 -1.01 -9.94 10.11
N ARG A 42 -1.46 -10.05 11.37
CA ARG A 42 -2.76 -10.65 11.71
C ARG A 42 -3.92 -9.86 11.09
N ALA A 43 -3.89 -8.52 11.18
CA ALA A 43 -4.94 -7.66 10.64
C ALA A 43 -5.06 -7.77 9.10
N LEU A 44 -3.94 -7.99 8.41
CA LEU A 44 -3.89 -8.11 6.94
C LEU A 44 -3.95 -9.57 6.44
N GLY A 45 -4.06 -10.56 7.32
CA GLY A 45 -3.98 -11.97 6.94
C GLY A 45 -2.64 -12.38 6.33
N MET A 46 -1.55 -11.69 6.68
CA MET A 46 -0.20 -11.94 6.18
C MET A 46 0.70 -12.52 7.27
N SER A 47 1.63 -13.40 6.88
CA SER A 47 2.64 -13.88 7.82
C SER A 47 3.55 -12.76 8.29
N TYR A 48 4.06 -12.87 9.52
CA TYR A 48 5.06 -11.93 10.06
C TYR A 48 6.23 -11.71 9.09
N ARG A 49 6.78 -12.81 8.53
CA ARG A 49 7.87 -12.76 7.55
C ARG A 49 7.50 -11.94 6.32
N ARG A 50 6.26 -12.03 5.82
CA ARG A 50 5.81 -11.27 4.66
C ARG A 50 5.79 -9.77 4.95
N ILE A 51 5.23 -9.35 6.08
CA ILE A 51 5.20 -7.94 6.48
C ILE A 51 6.64 -7.43 6.64
N TRP A 52 7.49 -8.18 7.33
CA TRP A 52 8.89 -7.79 7.55
C TRP A 52 9.65 -7.58 6.23
N LEU A 53 9.50 -8.49 5.25
CA LEU A 53 10.14 -8.34 3.93
C LEU A 53 9.63 -7.10 3.17
N LEU A 54 8.34 -6.77 3.28
CA LEU A 54 7.78 -5.57 2.65
C LEU A 54 8.30 -4.29 3.31
N VAL A 55 8.42 -4.29 4.64
CA VAL A 55 9.01 -3.18 5.41
C VAL A 55 10.48 -2.99 5.09
N ASP A 56 11.26 -4.08 5.05
CA ASP A 56 12.68 -4.04 4.69
C ASP A 56 12.89 -3.49 3.28
N GLU A 57 12.10 -3.94 2.31
CA GLU A 57 12.16 -3.44 0.93
C GLU A 57 11.86 -1.93 0.88
N MET A 58 10.82 -1.45 1.58
CA MET A 58 10.52 -0.01 1.67
C MET A 58 11.69 0.77 2.28
N ASN A 59 12.17 0.35 3.45
CA ASN A 59 13.27 1.04 4.15
C ASN A 59 14.58 1.07 3.35
N ARG A 60 14.77 0.16 2.38
CA ARG A 60 15.92 0.16 1.46
C ARG A 60 15.70 1.03 0.22
N CYS A 61 14.46 1.33 -0.15
CA CYS A 61 14.13 2.12 -1.34
C CYS A 61 14.06 3.63 -1.07
N PHE A 62 13.74 4.04 0.16
CA PHE A 62 13.66 5.45 0.54
C PHE A 62 14.94 5.90 1.25
N ALA A 63 15.29 7.19 1.08
CA ALA A 63 16.49 7.76 1.69
C ALA A 63 16.43 7.74 3.22
N GLU A 64 15.24 7.94 3.77
CA GLU A 64 14.94 7.78 5.18
C GLU A 64 14.07 6.53 5.39
N ARG A 65 14.24 5.90 6.55
CA ARG A 65 13.41 4.73 6.91
C ARG A 65 11.97 5.18 7.07
N LEU A 66 11.04 4.40 6.54
CA LEU A 66 9.60 4.61 6.71
C LEU A 66 9.08 3.98 8.01
N VAL A 67 9.70 2.88 8.45
CA VAL A 67 9.31 2.15 9.67
C VAL A 67 10.52 1.94 10.57
N GLU A 68 10.35 2.22 11.85
CA GLU A 68 11.30 1.88 12.90
C GLU A 68 10.77 0.75 13.78
N THR A 69 11.66 -0.13 14.22
CA THR A 69 11.37 -1.19 15.20
C THR A 69 12.22 -0.98 16.44
N ARG A 70 11.60 -0.95 17.62
CA ARG A 70 12.34 -0.86 18.90
C ARG A 70 12.38 -2.22 19.59
N ALA A 71 13.57 -2.69 19.92
CA ALA A 71 13.78 -3.90 20.73
C ALA A 71 13.96 -3.52 22.21
N GLY A 72 13.18 -4.10 23.13
CA GLY A 72 13.36 -3.90 24.58
C GLY A 72 12.09 -4.09 25.43
N GLY A 73 12.23 -4.37 26.73
CA GLY A 73 11.17 -4.85 27.63
C GLY A 73 10.18 -3.83 28.23
N SER A 74 10.18 -2.55 27.84
CA SER A 74 9.31 -1.49 28.40
C SER A 74 8.09 -1.17 27.51
N ARG A 75 7.20 -0.26 27.95
CA ARG A 75 5.89 0.05 27.36
C ARG A 75 5.89 0.48 25.87
N ASP A 76 7.04 0.88 25.31
CA ASP A 76 7.21 1.32 23.91
C ASP A 76 7.72 0.20 22.99
N ARG A 77 7.19 -1.02 23.15
CA ARG A 77 7.50 -2.15 22.26
C ARG A 77 6.74 -2.04 20.95
N GLY A 78 7.43 -2.28 19.84
CA GLY A 78 6.75 -2.56 18.57
C GLY A 78 7.42 -1.98 17.34
N ALA A 79 6.58 -1.65 16.37
CA ALA A 79 6.96 -1.02 15.12
C ALA A 79 6.06 0.18 14.88
N HIS A 80 6.66 1.29 14.46
CA HIS A 80 5.95 2.55 14.22
C HIS A 80 6.43 3.18 12.93
N LEU A 81 5.57 3.95 12.29
CA LEU A 81 5.99 4.80 11.20
C LEU A 81 6.88 5.93 11.75
N THR A 82 7.93 6.24 11.00
CA THR A 82 8.65 7.51 11.14
C THR A 82 7.77 8.64 10.59
N ASP A 83 8.19 9.88 10.78
CA ASP A 83 7.47 11.03 10.19
C ASP A 83 7.55 10.99 8.66
N CYS A 84 8.72 10.66 8.11
CA CYS A 84 8.87 10.36 6.68
C CYS A 84 7.92 9.23 6.22
N GLY A 85 7.77 8.17 7.01
CA GLY A 85 6.84 7.07 6.74
C GLY A 85 5.39 7.51 6.64
N ARG A 86 4.95 8.40 7.54
CA ARG A 86 3.60 8.98 7.52
C ARG A 86 3.40 9.90 6.31
N GLU A 87 4.38 10.73 5.98
CA GLU A 87 4.33 11.63 4.82
C GLU A 87 4.26 10.85 3.50
N VAL A 88 5.10 9.81 3.33
CA VAL A 88 5.10 8.95 2.14
C VAL A 88 3.77 8.20 2.00
N LEU A 89 3.23 7.69 3.11
CA LEU A 89 1.93 7.02 3.11
C LEU A 89 0.81 7.97 2.68
N ALA A 90 0.75 9.16 3.28
CA ALA A 90 -0.25 10.18 2.93
C ALA A 90 -0.16 10.56 1.44
N ALA A 91 1.04 10.88 0.94
CA ALA A 91 1.25 11.23 -0.45
C ALA A 91 0.84 10.10 -1.41
N PHE A 92 1.11 8.83 -1.06
CA PHE A 92 0.69 7.70 -1.88
C PHE A 92 -0.84 7.53 -1.89
N ARG A 93 -1.52 7.70 -0.74
CA ARG A 93 -2.98 7.65 -0.65
C ARG A 93 -3.63 8.78 -1.44
N ASP A 94 -3.02 9.97 -1.44
CA ASP A 94 -3.47 11.09 -2.26
C ASP A 94 -3.33 10.80 -3.76
N LEU A 95 -2.24 10.16 -4.20
CA LEU A 95 -2.10 9.69 -5.58
C LEU A 95 -3.17 8.66 -5.96
N GLU A 96 -3.50 7.73 -5.05
CA GLU A 96 -4.60 6.79 -5.27
C GLU A 96 -5.95 7.51 -5.41
N ALA A 97 -6.23 8.51 -4.56
CA ALA A 97 -7.45 9.29 -4.64
C ALA A 97 -7.53 10.10 -5.94
N GLN A 98 -6.45 10.77 -6.35
CA GLN A 98 -6.42 11.56 -7.59
C GLN A 98 -6.60 10.70 -8.83
N SER A 99 -6.00 9.51 -8.85
CA SER A 99 -6.12 8.58 -9.99
C SER A 99 -7.52 7.98 -10.13
N ALA A 100 -8.37 8.05 -9.10
CA ALA A 100 -9.78 7.70 -9.22
C ALA A 100 -10.52 8.61 -10.22
N ALA A 101 -10.08 9.85 -10.45
CA ALA A 101 -10.67 10.77 -11.41
C ALA A 101 -10.60 10.28 -12.87
N ILE A 102 -9.85 9.22 -13.17
CA ILE A 102 -9.80 8.62 -14.50
C ILE A 102 -11.18 8.14 -14.97
N THR A 103 -12.12 7.86 -14.05
CA THR A 103 -13.50 7.47 -14.38
C THR A 103 -14.28 8.58 -15.09
N GLU A 104 -13.86 9.83 -14.97
CA GLU A 104 -14.51 10.96 -15.65
C GLU A 104 -14.04 11.11 -17.11
N SER A 105 -12.99 10.38 -17.51
CA SER A 105 -12.44 10.48 -18.86
C SER A 105 -13.40 9.93 -19.93
N ALA A 106 -13.37 10.53 -21.12
CA ALA A 106 -14.12 10.02 -22.27
C ALA A 106 -13.67 8.59 -22.66
N ALA A 107 -12.38 8.28 -22.51
CA ALA A 107 -11.82 6.96 -22.77
C ALA A 107 -12.40 5.89 -21.83
N TYR A 108 -12.50 6.17 -20.53
CA TYR A 108 -13.13 5.27 -19.57
C TYR A 108 -14.57 4.97 -19.98
N ARG A 109 -15.37 6.00 -20.24
CA ARG A 109 -16.78 5.86 -20.64
C ARG A 109 -16.94 4.99 -21.89
N GLU A 110 -16.09 5.18 -22.90
CA GLU A 110 -16.15 4.40 -24.13
C GLU A 110 -15.79 2.93 -23.91
N LEU A 111 -14.77 2.64 -23.09
CA LEU A 111 -14.41 1.27 -22.74
C LEU A 111 -15.53 0.60 -21.94
N THR A 112 -16.03 1.24 -20.89
CA THR A 112 -17.05 0.64 -20.02
C THR A 112 -18.38 0.43 -20.71
N ARG A 113 -18.75 1.25 -21.69
CA ARG A 113 -19.96 1.05 -22.51
C ARG A 113 -19.89 -0.22 -23.37
N ARG A 114 -18.69 -0.71 -23.69
CA ARG A 114 -18.47 -1.89 -24.54
C ARG A 114 -18.22 -3.19 -23.76
N VAL A 115 -17.86 -3.10 -22.48
CA VAL A 115 -17.60 -4.27 -21.63
C VAL A 115 -18.92 -4.88 -21.16
N ARG A 116 -18.99 -6.21 -21.15
CA ARG A 116 -20.15 -6.95 -20.62
C ARG A 116 -20.16 -6.92 -19.10
N GLU A 117 -21.36 -6.92 -18.51
CA GLU A 117 -21.51 -7.05 -17.06
C GLU A 117 -21.05 -8.43 -16.56
N THR A 118 -21.37 -9.48 -17.32
CA THR A 118 -20.98 -10.86 -17.05
C THR A 118 -20.23 -11.42 -18.25
N PRO A 119 -19.08 -12.12 -18.05
CA PRO A 119 -18.43 -12.85 -19.12
C PRO A 119 -19.39 -13.88 -19.75
N LEU A 120 -19.23 -14.15 -21.05
CA LEU A 120 -19.88 -15.31 -21.65
C LEU A 120 -19.26 -16.56 -21.02
N ILE A 121 -20.13 -17.48 -20.61
CA ILE A 121 -19.75 -18.81 -20.17
C ILE A 121 -20.15 -19.73 -21.32
N ASP A 122 -19.17 -20.45 -21.88
CA ASP A 122 -19.44 -21.52 -22.84
C ASP A 122 -20.10 -22.72 -22.14
#